data_AF-A0A836TET1-F1
#
_entry.id   AF-A0A836TET1-F1
#
_cell.length_a   1.000
_cell.length_b   1.000
_cell.length_c   1.000
_cell.angle_alpha   90.00
_cell.angle_beta   90.00
_cell.angle_gamma   90.00
#
_symmetry.space_group_name_H-M   'P 1'
#
loop_
_entity.id
_entity.type
_entity.pdbx_description
1 polymer ?
#
loop_
_entity_poly.entity_id
_entity_poly.type
_entity_poly.pdbx_seq_one_letter_code
_entity_poly.pdbx_strand_id
1 'polypeptide(L)'
;MSPTTLEDLFSSPGFLAIFFAVLLTIANIAVGVSILPRDQREKGYRIHRLLFGAVIISYAMFLFHLHQIARTSIFANIVFGYLLLAVPLSRRLNVTLHAVVASVGLVFIAAVAVFNLL
;
A
#
# COMPACT_ATOMS: atom_id res chain seq x y z
N MET A 1 -16.84 11.45 -23.87
CA MET A 1 -15.56 11.51 -23.13
C MET A 1 -14.49 11.05 -24.09
N SER A 2 -13.43 11.83 -24.29
CA SER A 2 -12.27 11.35 -25.05
C SER A 2 -11.61 10.19 -24.28
N PRO A 3 -11.12 9.14 -24.95
CA PRO A 3 -10.48 8.02 -24.26
C PRO A 3 -9.26 8.52 -23.51
N THR A 4 -9.18 8.23 -22.22
CA THR A 4 -7.99 8.49 -21.41
C THR A 4 -6.83 7.71 -22.00
N THR A 5 -5.76 8.39 -22.41
CA THR A 5 -4.58 7.71 -22.95
C THR A 5 -3.75 7.12 -21.81
N LEU A 6 -2.90 6.14 -22.12
CA LEU A 6 -1.95 5.61 -21.14
C LEU A 6 -1.04 6.72 -20.58
N GLU A 7 -0.63 7.65 -21.44
CA GLU A 7 0.22 8.79 -21.07
C GLU A 7 -0.46 9.71 -20.05
N ASP A 8 -1.74 10.03 -20.25
CA ASP A 8 -2.53 10.82 -19.30
C ASP A 8 -2.65 10.13 -17.94
N LEU A 9 -2.81 8.80 -17.93
CA LEU A 9 -2.94 8.01 -16.71
C LEU A 9 -1.63 8.01 -15.92
N PHE A 10 -0.50 7.75 -16.58
CA PHE A 10 0.82 7.75 -15.93
C PHE A 10 1.32 9.15 -15.57
N SER A 11 0.72 10.21 -16.09
CA SER A 11 1.00 11.59 -15.71
C SER A 11 0.21 12.05 -14.48
N SER A 12 -0.82 11.29 -14.06
CA SER A 12 -1.64 11.62 -12.88
C SER A 12 -0.86 11.35 -11.58
N PRO A 13 -0.64 12.38 -10.72
CA PRO A 13 0.03 12.20 -9.44
C PRO A 13 -0.68 11.20 -8.52
N GLY A 14 -2.01 11.18 -8.54
CA GLY A 14 -2.81 10.22 -7.78
C GLY A 14 -2.62 8.78 -8.26
N PHE A 15 -2.62 8.58 -9.58
CA PHE A 15 -2.40 7.25 -10.16
C PHE A 15 -1.00 6.73 -9.84
N LEU A 16 0.03 7.55 -9.99
CA LEU A 16 1.40 7.17 -9.63
C LEU A 16 1.52 6.82 -8.14
N ALA A 17 0.92 7.63 -7.26
CA ALA A 17 0.96 7.39 -5.82
C ALA A 17 0.33 6.04 -5.44
N ILE A 18 -0.85 5.72 -5.98
CA ILE A 18 -1.51 4.44 -5.70
C ILE A 18 -0.78 3.26 -6.36
N PHE A 19 -0.26 3.46 -7.57
CA PHE A 19 0.52 2.46 -8.29
C PHE A 19 1.77 2.06 -7.50
N PHE A 20 2.53 3.04 -7.00
CA PHE A 20 3.66 2.78 -6.13
C PHE A 20 3.23 2.14 -4.81
N ALA A 21 2.11 2.56 -4.21
CA ALA A 21 1.61 1.93 -2.99
C ALA A 21 1.33 0.44 -3.18
N VAL A 22 0.72 0.05 -4.30
CA VAL A 22 0.46 -1.35 -4.67
C VAL A 22 1.77 -2.12 -4.86
N LEU A 23 2.69 -1.61 -5.69
CA LEU A 23 3.97 -2.28 -5.96
C LEU A 23 4.83 -2.45 -4.71
N LEU A 24 4.93 -1.40 -3.90
CA LEU A 24 5.69 -1.42 -2.64
C LEU A 24 5.04 -2.38 -1.63
N THR A 25 3.72 -2.51 -1.63
CA THR A 25 3.02 -3.47 -0.74
C THR A 25 3.32 -4.91 -1.16
N ILE A 26 3.30 -5.20 -2.47
CA ILE A 26 3.70 -6.52 -3.01
C ILE A 26 5.16 -6.82 -2.63
N ALA A 27 6.07 -5.86 -2.87
CA ALA A 27 7.48 -5.99 -2.50
C ALA A 27 7.65 -6.20 -0.98
N ASN A 28 6.90 -5.47 -0.17
CA ASN A 28 6.95 -5.59 1.29
C ASN A 28 6.50 -7.00 1.75
N ILE A 29 5.44 -7.55 1.17
CA ILE A 29 4.97 -8.92 1.45
C ILE A 29 6.03 -9.93 1.01
N ALA A 30 6.56 -9.81 -0.22
CA ALA A 30 7.58 -10.72 -0.76
C ALA A 30 8.84 -10.75 0.12
N VAL A 31 9.33 -9.57 0.53
CA VAL A 31 10.46 -9.44 1.46
C VAL A 31 10.08 -9.97 2.84
N GLY A 32 8.85 -9.78 3.29
CA GLY A 32 8.34 -10.32 4.56
C GLY A 32 8.41 -11.85 4.60
N VAL A 33 8.02 -12.50 3.51
CA VAL A 33 8.09 -13.96 3.35
C VAL A 33 9.55 -14.43 3.21
N SER A 34 10.40 -13.70 2.49
CA SER A 34 11.81 -14.08 2.28
C SER A 34 12.68 -13.96 3.53
N ILE A 35 12.22 -13.31 4.60
CA ILE A 35 12.87 -13.23 5.91
C ILE A 35 12.63 -14.49 6.77
N LEU A 36 11.72 -15.37 6.36
CA LEU A 36 11.41 -16.59 7.10
C LEU A 36 12.65 -17.49 7.35
N PRO A 37 13.55 -17.72 6.36
CA PRO A 37 14.83 -18.38 6.56
C PRO A 37 15.76 -17.57 7.48
N ARG A 38 16.43 -18.24 8.44
CA ARG A 38 17.21 -17.58 9.51
C ARG A 38 18.38 -16.72 9.00
N ASP A 39 19.01 -17.09 7.90
CA ASP A 39 20.26 -16.46 7.41
C ASP A 39 20.10 -15.03 6.88
N GLN A 40 18.89 -14.63 6.48
CA GLN A 40 18.67 -13.30 5.86
C GLN A 40 17.93 -12.31 6.77
N ARG A 41 17.77 -12.65 8.06
CA ARG A 41 16.87 -11.93 8.97
C ARG A 41 17.22 -10.47 9.20
N GLU A 42 18.49 -10.13 9.46
CA GLU A 42 18.86 -8.75 9.80
C GLU A 42 18.69 -7.78 8.62
N LYS A 43 19.25 -8.14 7.45
CA LYS A 43 19.17 -7.30 6.24
C LYS A 43 17.73 -7.21 5.73
N GLY A 44 17.03 -8.35 5.66
CA GLY A 44 15.65 -8.38 5.21
C GLY A 44 14.73 -7.57 6.13
N TYR A 45 14.90 -7.65 7.46
CA TYR A 45 14.08 -6.86 8.40
C TYR A 45 14.21 -5.35 8.18
N ARG A 46 15.42 -4.86 7.89
CA ARG A 46 15.67 -3.44 7.60
C ARG A 46 14.99 -3.01 6.30
N ILE A 47 15.11 -3.82 5.24
CA ILE A 47 14.46 -3.56 3.95
C ILE A 47 12.94 -3.58 4.10
N HIS A 48 12.39 -4.59 4.76
CA HIS A 48 10.95 -4.68 5.04
C HIS A 48 10.43 -3.45 5.79
N ARG A 49 11.17 -2.95 6.78
CA ARG A 49 10.75 -1.74 7.51
C ARG A 49 10.76 -0.50 6.62
N LEU A 50 11.75 -0.37 5.74
CA LEU A 50 11.82 0.74 4.77
C LEU A 50 10.69 0.67 3.74
N LEU A 51 10.43 -0.51 3.18
CA LEU A 51 9.33 -0.74 2.24
C LEU A 51 7.98 -0.41 2.86
N PHE A 52 7.73 -0.87 4.10
CA PHE A 52 6.51 -0.52 4.81
C PHE A 52 6.35 1.00 5.00
N GLY A 53 7.43 1.71 5.37
CA GLY A 53 7.41 3.17 5.45
C GLY A 53 7.06 3.82 4.11
N ALA A 54 7.63 3.33 3.01
CA ALA A 54 7.36 3.81 1.67
C ALA A 54 5.89 3.56 1.25
N VAL A 55 5.32 2.39 1.57
CA VAL A 55 3.89 2.10 1.35
C VAL A 55 3.00 3.15 2.02
N ILE A 56 3.25 3.43 3.30
CA ILE A 56 2.46 4.41 4.06
C ILE A 56 2.55 5.81 3.44
N ILE A 57 3.76 6.24 3.04
CA ILE A 57 3.97 7.54 2.40
C ILE A 57 3.23 7.61 1.07
N SER A 58 3.39 6.61 0.19
CA SER A 58 2.72 6.57 -1.11
C SER A 58 1.20 6.60 -0.97
N TYR A 59 0.64 5.83 -0.02
CA TYR A 59 -0.80 5.83 0.20
C TYR A 59 -1.32 7.14 0.83
N ALA A 60 -0.54 7.76 1.71
CA ALA A 60 -0.86 9.07 2.27
C ALA A 60 -0.87 10.17 1.19
N MET A 61 0.11 10.15 0.27
CA MET A 61 0.14 11.06 -0.88
C MET A 61 -1.08 10.85 -1.80
N PHE A 62 -1.46 9.59 -2.02
CA PHE A 62 -2.66 9.27 -2.78
C PHE A 62 -3.93 9.83 -2.11
N LEU A 63 -4.10 9.63 -0.80
CA LEU A 63 -5.23 10.20 -0.05
C LEU A 63 -5.25 11.72 -0.09
N PHE A 64 -4.08 12.34 0.04
CA PHE A 64 -3.95 13.79 -0.08
C PHE A 64 -4.40 14.29 -1.45
N HIS A 65 -4.00 13.60 -2.53
CA HIS A 65 -4.48 13.92 -3.86
C HIS A 65 -6.00 13.77 -3.99
N LEU A 66 -6.57 12.67 -3.48
CA LEU A 66 -8.04 12.47 -3.42
C LEU A 66 -8.74 13.61 -2.68
N HIS A 67 -8.12 14.13 -1.62
CA HIS A 67 -8.65 15.24 -0.85
C HIS A 67 -8.65 16.54 -1.64
N GLN A 68 -7.57 16.83 -2.37
CA GLN A 68 -7.49 18.01 -3.23
C GLN A 68 -8.55 18.01 -4.35
N ILE A 69 -8.89 16.84 -4.88
CA ILE A 69 -9.94 16.71 -5.92
C ILE A 69 -11.33 16.43 -5.33
N ALA A 70 -11.51 16.56 -4.02
CA ALA A 70 -12.76 16.32 -3.28
C ALA A 70 -13.39 14.92 -3.53
N ARG A 71 -12.56 13.91 -3.81
CA ARG A 71 -12.97 12.51 -4.01
C ARG A 71 -12.58 11.60 -2.85
N THR A 72 -12.15 12.13 -1.70
CA THR A 72 -11.84 11.28 -0.55
C THR A 72 -13.11 10.61 -0.04
N SER A 73 -13.11 9.28 -0.01
CA SER A 73 -14.17 8.49 0.60
C SER A 73 -13.82 8.11 2.04
N ILE A 74 -14.85 7.94 2.87
CA ILE A 74 -14.70 7.39 4.24
C ILE A 74 -14.02 6.02 4.18
N PHE A 75 -14.35 5.22 3.16
CA PHE A 75 -13.70 3.92 2.93
C PHE A 75 -12.18 4.04 2.77
N ALA A 76 -11.69 5.00 1.96
CA ALA A 76 -10.26 5.21 1.77
C ALA A 76 -9.53 5.58 3.08
N ASN A 77 -10.18 6.39 3.94
CA ASN A 77 -9.64 6.76 5.25
C ASN A 77 -9.61 5.56 6.22
N ILE A 78 -10.63 4.69 6.20
CA ILE A 78 -10.65 3.45 6.99
C ILE A 78 -9.52 2.52 6.55
N VAL A 79 -9.30 2.36 5.24
CA VAL A 79 -8.22 1.52 4.71
C VAL A 79 -6.86 2.06 5.14
N PHE A 80 -6.66 3.38 5.16
CA PHE A 80 -5.43 3.96 5.71
C PHE A 80 -5.24 3.67 7.20
N GLY A 81 -6.30 3.81 7.99
CA GLY A 81 -6.28 3.43 9.41
C GLY A 81 -5.92 1.96 9.61
N TYR A 82 -6.47 1.07 8.78
CA TYR A 82 -6.13 -0.36 8.78
C TYR A 82 -4.64 -0.60 8.50
N LEU A 83 -4.07 0.08 7.49
CA LEU A 83 -2.65 -0.03 7.16
C LEU A 83 -1.75 0.49 8.30
N LEU A 84 -2.15 1.57 8.98
CA LEU A 84 -1.38 2.15 10.08
C LEU A 84 -1.46 1.36 11.39
N LEU A 85 -2.57 0.66 11.65
CA LEU A 85 -2.81 0.01 12.93
C LEU A 85 -2.71 -1.51 12.83
N ALA A 86 -3.49 -2.14 11.94
CA ALA A 86 -3.60 -3.59 11.86
C ALA A 86 -2.31 -4.24 11.31
N VAL A 87 -1.69 -3.64 10.29
CA VAL A 87 -0.47 -4.18 9.67
C VAL A 87 0.74 -4.17 10.63
N PRO A 88 1.08 -3.07 11.34
CA PRO A 88 2.20 -3.12 12.28
C PRO A 88 1.87 -3.90 13.56
N LEU A 89 0.61 -3.92 14.01
CA LEU A 89 0.19 -4.72 15.16
C LEU A 89 0.32 -6.22 14.87
N SER A 90 -0.17 -6.68 13.71
CA SER A 90 -0.08 -8.09 13.30
C SER A 90 1.36 -8.61 13.25
N ARG A 91 2.31 -7.75 12.85
CA ARG A 91 3.76 -8.08 12.84
C ARG A 91 4.29 -8.45 14.23
N ARG A 92 3.78 -7.83 15.29
CA ARG A 92 4.19 -8.11 16.68
C ARG A 92 3.64 -9.43 17.19
N LEU A 93 2.54 -9.91 16.62
CA LEU A 93 1.85 -11.12 17.05
C LEU A 93 2.40 -12.37 16.35
N ASN A 94 2.37 -12.39 15.02
CA ASN A 94 2.83 -13.55 14.23
C ASN A 94 3.15 -13.13 12.79
N VAL A 95 4.23 -13.67 12.23
CA VAL A 95 4.65 -13.43 10.84
C VAL A 95 3.62 -13.90 9.82
N THR A 96 2.99 -15.06 10.03
CA THR A 96 1.96 -15.59 9.11
C THR A 96 0.70 -14.72 9.14
N LEU A 97 0.28 -14.29 10.34
CA LEU A 97 -0.84 -13.36 10.48
C LEU A 97 -0.55 -12.04 9.78
N HIS A 98 0.65 -11.51 9.94
CA HIS A 98 1.09 -10.29 9.26
C HIS A 98 1.01 -10.41 7.74
N ALA A 99 1.46 -11.53 7.16
CA ALA A 99 1.39 -11.75 5.71
C ALA A 99 -0.05 -11.79 5.19
N VAL A 100 -0.96 -12.42 5.93
CA VAL A 100 -2.40 -12.44 5.59
C VAL A 100 -3.02 -11.05 5.69
N VAL A 101 -2.78 -10.35 6.80
CA VAL A 101 -3.29 -8.98 7.04
C VAL A 101 -2.75 -8.00 5.99
N ALA A 102 -1.47 -8.09 5.63
CA ALA A 102 -0.88 -7.26 4.58
C ALA A 102 -1.49 -7.57 3.20
N SER A 103 -1.74 -8.84 2.89
CA SER A 103 -2.42 -9.24 1.64
C SER A 103 -3.85 -8.72 1.56
N VAL A 104 -4.60 -8.75 2.66
CA VAL A 104 -5.94 -8.12 2.73
C VAL A 104 -5.85 -6.61 2.52
N GLY A 105 -4.85 -5.97 3.14
CA GLY A 105 -4.54 -4.56 2.91
C GLY A 105 -4.30 -4.23 1.43
N LEU A 106 -3.54 -5.07 0.73
CA LEU A 106 -3.30 -4.92 -0.71
C LEU A 106 -4.60 -4.94 -1.53
N VAL A 107 -5.51 -5.87 -1.23
CA VAL A 107 -6.82 -5.94 -1.89
C VAL A 107 -7.63 -4.66 -1.62
N PHE A 108 -7.61 -4.15 -0.39
CA PHE A 108 -8.29 -2.90 -0.06
C PHE A 108 -7.69 -1.68 -0.76
N ILE A 109 -6.36 -1.59 -0.87
CA ILE A 109 -5.68 -0.53 -1.63
C ILE A 109 -6.16 -0.55 -3.09
N ALA A 110 -6.20 -1.73 -3.71
CA ALA A 110 -6.69 -1.88 -5.08
C ALA A 110 -8.17 -1.50 -5.22
N ALA A 111 -9.03 -1.91 -4.29
CA ALA A 111 -10.43 -1.53 -4.28
C ALA A 111 -10.63 -0.01 -4.17
N VAL A 112 -9.87 0.65 -3.28
CA VAL A 112 -9.90 2.12 -3.17
C VAL A 112 -9.50 2.79 -4.47
N ALA A 113 -8.47 2.28 -5.15
CA ALA A 113 -8.07 2.77 -6.47
C ALA A 113 -9.24 2.68 -7.46
N VAL A 114 -9.86 1.51 -7.58
CA VAL A 114 -10.98 1.29 -8.51
C VAL A 114 -12.17 2.21 -8.22
N PHE A 115 -12.54 2.40 -6.95
CA PHE A 115 -13.74 3.19 -6.62
C PHE A 115 -13.55 4.71 -6.63
N ASN A 116 -12.32 5.21 -6.53
CA ASN A 116 -12.07 6.65 -6.37
C ASN A 116 -11.33 7.27 -7.57
N LEU A 117 -10.53 6.49 -8.31
CA LEU A 117 -9.78 6.95 -9.49
C LEU A 117 -10.43 6.57 -10.83
N LEU A 118 -10.94 5.34 -10.95
CA LEU A 118 -11.62 4.83 -12.16
C LEU A 118 -13.11 5.15 -12.11
#